data_AF-A0A371Z0W6-F1
#
_entry.id   AF-A0A371Z0W6-F1
#
_cell.length_a   1.000
_cell.length_b   1.000
_cell.length_c   1.000
_cell.angle_alpha   90.00
_cell.angle_beta   90.00
_cell.angle_gamma   90.00
#
_symmetry.space_group_name_H-M   'P 1'
#
loop_
_entity.id
_entity.type
_entity.pdbx_description
1 polymer ?
#
loop_
_entity_poly.entity_id
_entity_poly.type
_entity_poly.pdbx_seq_one_letter_code
_entity_poly.pdbx_strand_id
1 'polypeptide(L)'
;MSTDMTRWTVSVSRETDITVRSFLAQRGMKKGDLSRFIEEAVRWRVFDRTMAEARSGFADMEPDALEDLIDEAITATRATDRTS
;
A
#
# COMPACT_ATOMS: atom_id res chain seq x y z
N MET A 1 -12.98 -20.39 -8.30
CA MET A 1 -13.11 -18.96 -7.96
C MET A 1 -12.58 -18.17 -9.14
N SER A 2 -13.43 -17.42 -9.83
CA SER A 2 -13.03 -16.66 -11.02
C SER A 2 -12.14 -15.52 -10.60
N THR A 3 -10.86 -15.58 -10.98
CA THR A 3 -9.92 -14.45 -10.84
C THR A 3 -10.34 -13.38 -11.83
N ASP A 4 -11.12 -12.40 -11.36
CA ASP A 4 -11.49 -11.24 -12.15
C ASP A 4 -10.25 -10.37 -12.37
N MET A 5 -9.62 -10.52 -13.54
CA MET A 5 -8.41 -9.79 -13.92
C MET A 5 -8.76 -8.70 -14.91
N THR A 6 -8.63 -7.45 -14.50
CA THR A 6 -8.75 -6.30 -15.40
C THR A 6 -7.44 -6.06 -16.13
N ARG A 7 -7.46 -6.03 -17.47
CA ARG A 7 -6.28 -5.77 -18.30
C ARG A 7 -6.07 -4.27 -18.46
N TRP A 8 -4.90 -3.76 -18.07
CA TRP A 8 -4.49 -2.39 -18.32
C TRP A 8 -3.42 -2.31 -19.41
N THR A 9 -3.52 -1.31 -20.29
CA THR A 9 -2.47 -0.92 -21.22
C THR A 9 -1.93 0.43 -20.77
N VAL A 10 -0.63 0.51 -20.48
CA VAL A 10 0.02 1.73 -19.99
C VAL A 10 1.26 2.03 -20.82
N SER A 11 1.55 3.32 -21.00
CA SER A 11 2.78 3.78 -21.63
C SER A 11 3.79 4.16 -20.54
N VAL A 12 5.01 3.62 -20.65
CA VAL A 12 6.11 3.91 -19.73
C VAL A 12 7.34 4.35 -20.53
N SER A 13 8.29 5.04 -19.88
CA SER A 13 9.56 5.34 -20.52
C SER A 13 10.34 4.06 -20.81
N ARG A 14 11.16 4.08 -21.86
CA ARG A 14 12.03 2.96 -22.24
C ARG A 14 12.98 2.56 -21.11
N GLU A 15 13.49 3.54 -20.40
CA GLU A 15 14.41 3.35 -19.27
C GLU A 15 13.74 2.57 -18.13
N THR A 16 12.50 2.90 -17.78
CA THR A 16 11.73 2.18 -16.76
C THR A 16 11.48 0.73 -17.17
N ASP A 17 11.10 0.49 -18.44
CA ASP A 17 10.90 -0.88 -18.95
C ASP A 17 12.20 -1.71 -18.83
N ILE A 18 13.33 -1.16 -19.27
CA ILE A 18 14.64 -1.82 -19.15
C ILE A 18 14.97 -2.12 -17.69
N THR A 19 14.78 -1.16 -16.80
CA THR A 19 15.09 -1.29 -15.37
C THR A 19 14.27 -2.39 -14.71
N VAL A 20 12.95 -2.38 -14.92
CA VAL A 20 12.04 -3.38 -14.32
C VAL A 20 12.33 -4.77 -14.88
N ARG A 21 12.52 -4.90 -16.20
CA ARG A 21 12.82 -6.20 -16.81
C ARG A 21 14.17 -6.76 -16.34
N SER A 22 15.19 -5.91 -16.26
CA SER A 22 16.51 -6.29 -15.74
C SER A 22 16.42 -6.76 -14.28
N PHE A 23 15.63 -6.08 -13.47
CA PHE A 23 15.41 -6.42 -12.06
C PHE A 23 14.71 -7.78 -11.88
N LEU A 24 13.70 -8.05 -12.71
CA LEU A 24 12.96 -9.33 -12.69
C LEU A 24 13.80 -10.48 -13.27
N ALA A 25 14.58 -10.22 -14.33
CA ALA A 25 15.45 -11.22 -14.95
C ALA A 25 16.46 -11.79 -13.95
N GLN A 26 17.06 -10.93 -13.13
CA GLN A 26 17.99 -11.33 -12.05
C GLN A 26 17.35 -12.28 -11.01
N ARG A 27 16.02 -12.32 -10.93
CA ARG A 27 15.26 -13.13 -9.96
C ARG A 27 14.57 -14.34 -10.59
N GLY A 28 14.84 -14.62 -11.86
CA GLY A 28 14.25 -15.76 -12.59
C GLY A 28 12.82 -15.48 -13.07
N MET A 29 12.64 -14.34 -13.76
CA MET A 29 11.37 -13.88 -14.34
C MET A 29 10.53 -15.00 -14.96
N LYS A 30 9.27 -15.11 -14.53
CA LYS A 30 8.24 -15.98 -15.08
C LYS A 30 7.14 -15.16 -15.77
N LYS A 31 6.33 -15.84 -16.59
CA LYS A 31 5.15 -15.25 -17.21
C LYS A 31 4.18 -14.77 -16.11
N GLY A 32 3.87 -13.48 -16.11
CA GLY A 32 2.98 -12.85 -15.13
C GLY A 32 3.70 -12.05 -14.04
N ASP A 33 5.01 -12.24 -13.87
CA ASP A 33 5.77 -11.52 -12.82
C ASP A 33 5.78 -10.01 -13.04
N LEU A 34 5.77 -9.55 -14.31
CA LEU A 34 5.67 -8.13 -14.61
C LEU A 34 4.31 -7.54 -14.16
N SER A 35 3.22 -8.24 -14.45
CA SER A 35 1.87 -7.80 -14.04
C SER A 35 1.75 -7.79 -12.51
N ARG A 36 2.26 -8.83 -11.84
CA ARG A 36 2.28 -8.89 -10.38
C ARG A 36 3.15 -7.78 -9.77
N PHE A 37 4.32 -7.55 -10.32
CA PHE A 37 5.22 -6.48 -9.87
C PHE A 37 4.57 -5.11 -9.97
N ILE A 38 3.91 -4.82 -11.11
CA ILE A 38 3.17 -3.57 -11.30
C ILE A 38 2.00 -3.48 -10.32
N GLU A 39 1.25 -4.56 -10.11
CA GLU A 39 0.14 -4.58 -9.15
C GLU A 39 0.61 -4.29 -7.71
N GLU A 40 1.68 -4.95 -7.26
CA GLU A 40 2.27 -4.73 -5.93
C GLU A 40 2.80 -3.30 -5.80
N ALA A 41 3.48 -2.78 -6.82
CA ALA A 41 3.99 -1.40 -6.81
C ALA A 41 2.86 -0.36 -6.76
N VAL A 42 1.78 -0.55 -7.54
CA VAL A 42 0.62 0.34 -7.53
C VAL A 42 -0.09 0.28 -6.17
N ARG A 43 -0.29 -0.91 -5.62
CA ARG A 43 -0.90 -1.10 -4.30
C ARG A 43 -0.11 -0.39 -3.20
N TRP A 44 1.21 -0.57 -3.19
CA TRP A 44 2.09 0.13 -2.25
C TRP A 44 2.05 1.64 -2.45
N ARG A 45 2.04 2.12 -3.69
CA ARG A 45 1.99 3.56 -3.98
C ARG A 45 0.67 4.21 -3.59
N VAL A 46 -0.46 3.51 -3.73
CA VAL A 46 -1.75 3.99 -3.24
C VAL A 46 -1.76 3.97 -1.71
N PHE A 47 -1.33 2.88 -1.09
CA PHE A 47 -1.26 2.77 0.37
C PHE A 47 -0.40 3.87 0.99
N ASP A 48 0.81 4.09 0.46
CA ASP A 48 1.72 5.14 0.91
C ASP A 48 1.07 6.53 0.81
N ARG A 49 0.30 6.81 -0.25
CA ARG A 49 -0.43 8.07 -0.40
C ARG A 49 -1.59 8.21 0.56
N THR A 50 -2.39 7.16 0.73
CA THR A 50 -3.49 7.17 1.71
C THR A 50 -2.95 7.30 3.12
N MET A 51 -1.82 6.66 3.43
CA MET A 51 -1.15 6.82 4.72
C MET A 51 -0.61 8.24 4.87
N ALA A 52 0.04 8.81 3.85
CA ALA A 52 0.52 10.18 3.89
C ALA A 52 -0.63 11.19 4.05
N GLU A 53 -1.76 10.98 3.38
CA GLU A 53 -2.98 11.79 3.52
C GLU A 53 -3.60 11.64 4.92
N ALA A 54 -3.74 10.41 5.42
CA ALA A 54 -4.22 10.16 6.78
C ALA A 54 -3.29 10.81 7.82
N ARG A 55 -1.98 10.58 7.71
CA ARG A 55 -0.97 11.20 8.58
C ARG A 55 -0.93 12.72 8.45
N SER A 56 -1.20 13.29 7.28
CA SER A 56 -1.30 14.74 7.14
C SER A 56 -2.47 15.31 7.93
N GLY A 57 -3.57 14.56 8.09
CA GLY A 57 -4.67 14.93 8.98
C GLY A 57 -4.29 14.93 10.48
N PHE A 58 -3.24 14.21 10.86
CA PHE A 58 -2.69 14.17 12.22
C PHE A 58 -1.43 15.03 12.38
N ALA A 59 -0.88 15.58 11.28
CA ALA A 59 0.41 16.28 11.30
C ALA A 59 0.35 17.63 12.01
N ASP A 60 -0.83 18.24 12.07
CA ASP A 60 -1.10 19.49 12.80
C ASP A 60 -1.62 19.25 14.23
N MET A 61 -1.73 17.99 14.68
CA MET A 61 -2.16 17.68 16.04
C MET A 61 -0.98 17.80 17.02
N GLU A 62 -1.24 18.44 18.17
CA GLU A 62 -0.28 18.47 19.26
C GLU A 62 0.01 17.05 19.76
N PRO A 63 1.24 16.76 20.22
CA PRO A 63 1.64 15.43 20.70
C PRO A 63 0.69 14.86 21.77
N ASP A 64 0.26 15.72 22.71
CA ASP A 64 -0.64 15.34 23.79
C ASP A 64 -2.03 14.92 23.27
N ALA A 65 -2.55 15.63 22.25
CA ALA A 65 -3.82 15.28 21.62
C ALA A 65 -3.74 13.99 20.77
N LEU A 66 -2.55 13.65 20.26
CA LEU A 66 -2.31 12.38 19.58
C LEU A 66 -2.21 11.22 20.58
N GLU A 67 -1.58 11.43 21.74
CA GLU A 67 -1.54 10.43 22.82
C GLU A 67 -2.95 10.14 23.37
N ASP A 68 -3.74 11.17 23.61
CA ASP A 68 -5.14 11.03 24.05
C ASP A 68 -5.98 10.22 23.03
N LEU A 69 -5.81 10.47 21.73
CA LEU A 69 -6.50 9.72 20.67
C LEU A 69 -6.08 8.24 20.63
N ILE A 70 -4.79 7.96 20.87
CA ILE A 70 -4.27 6.59 20.92
C ILE A 70 -4.84 5.84 22.13
N ASP A 71 -4.87 6.48 23.30
CA ASP A 71 -5.41 5.90 24.53
C ASP A 71 -6.93 5.63 24.42
N GLU A 72 -7.68 6.51 23.76
CA GLU A 72 -9.09 6.29 23.44
C GLU A 72 -9.28 5.06 22.54
N ALA A 73 -8.52 4.95 21.45
CA ALA A 73 -8.61 3.83 20.51
C ALA A 73 -8.25 2.47 21.15
N ILE A 74 -7.23 2.45 22.02
CA ILE A 74 -6.84 1.27 22.80
C ILE A 74 -7.96 0.87 23.76
N THR A 75 -8.59 1.85 24.41
CA THR A 75 -9.70 1.64 25.34
C THR A 75 -10.93 1.06 24.63
N ALA A 76 -11.27 1.60 23.46
CA ALA A 76 -12.39 1.14 22.65
C ALA A 76 -12.20 -0.31 22.15
N THR A 77 -10.98 -0.67 21.73
CA THR A 77 -10.64 -2.04 21.30
C THR A 77 -10.80 -3.04 22.45
N ARG A 78 -10.28 -2.70 23.64
CA ARG A 78 -10.42 -3.54 24.85
C ARG A 78 -11.87 -3.68 25.33
N ALA A 79 -12.70 -2.66 25.12
CA ALA A 79 -14.13 -2.71 25.44
C ALA A 79 -14.90 -3.64 24.46
N THR A 80 -14.48 -3.66 23.21
CA THR A 80 -15.06 -4.52 22.16
C THR A 80 -14.69 -5.99 22.39
N ASP A 81 -13.44 -6.28 22.76
CA ASP A 81 -12.97 -7.64 23.08
C ASP A 81 -13.59 -8.20 24.38
N ARG A 82 -14.03 -7.34 25.31
CA ARG A 82 -14.71 -7.77 26.54
C ARG A 82 -16.20 -8.10 26.32
N THR A 83 -16.76 -7.69 25.19
CA THR A 83 -18.18 -7.86 24.85
C THR A 83 -18.41 -9.01 23.85
N SER A 84 -17.34 -9.67 23.38
CA SER A 84 -17.40 -10.80 22.43
C SER A 84 -17.18 -12.16 23.10
#